data_AF-A0AAJ6B5H5-F1
#
_entry.id   AF-A0AAJ6B5H5-F1
#
_cell.length_a   1.000
_cell.length_b   1.000
_cell.length_c   1.000
_cell.angle_alpha   90.00
_cell.angle_beta   90.00
_cell.angle_gamma   90.00
#
_symmetry.space_group_name_H-M   'P 1'
#
loop_
_entity.id
_entity.type
_entity.pdbx_description
1 polymer ?
#
loop_
_entity_poly.entity_id
_entity_poly.type
_entity_poly.pdbx_seq_one_letter_code
_entity_poly.pdbx_strand_id
1 'polypeptide(L)'
;MRIKISSFTIFLMIFFGCKRTKIDEKELIFKAYFKQAVFEKCLYYGFNGSRTFKELMKQNKGGGGEFIMYSDHIIDSIAKSTNVKMVSDSIASIGKVAEGSEGKHIISTCLALYTSKMLDSIAGVEYQKYKNLR
;
A
#
# COMPACT_ATOMS: atom_id res chain seq x y z
N MET A 1 -1.32 40.41 -38.82
CA MET A 1 -0.73 40.37 -37.47
C MET A 1 0.25 39.20 -37.42
N ARG A 2 1.56 39.43 -37.55
CA ARG A 2 2.58 38.36 -37.58
C ARG A 2 3.18 38.19 -36.19
N ILE A 3 2.90 37.07 -35.54
CA ILE A 3 3.45 36.73 -34.22
C ILE A 3 4.93 36.37 -34.43
N LYS A 4 5.84 37.27 -34.05
CA LYS A 4 7.28 36.99 -33.96
C LYS A 4 7.53 36.24 -32.66
N ILE A 5 7.47 34.91 -32.71
CA ILE A 5 7.88 34.06 -31.58
C ILE A 5 9.39 34.23 -31.45
N SER A 6 9.83 34.90 -30.39
CA SER A 6 11.24 35.14 -30.10
C SER A 6 11.95 33.80 -29.91
N SER A 7 13.07 33.58 -30.60
CA SER A 7 13.93 32.39 -30.46
C SER A 7 14.35 32.12 -29.01
N PHE A 8 14.28 33.15 -28.15
CA PHE A 8 14.61 33.07 -26.72
C PHE A 8 13.65 32.18 -25.91
N THR A 9 12.37 32.12 -26.29
CA THR A 9 11.35 31.32 -25.58
C THR A 9 11.46 29.81 -25.82
N ILE A 10 12.06 29.38 -26.94
CA ILE A 10 12.25 27.95 -27.24
C ILE A 10 13.45 27.39 -26.45
N PHE A 11 14.49 28.20 -26.22
CA PHE A 11 15.70 27.76 -25.50
C PHE A 11 15.45 27.53 -24.00
N LEU A 12 14.48 28.24 -23.41
CA LEU A 12 14.18 28.16 -21.98
C LEU A 12 13.43 26.88 -21.58
N MET A 13 12.82 26.16 -22.52
CA MET A 13 12.15 24.87 -22.24
C MET A 13 13.10 23.67 -22.19
N ILE A 14 14.34 23.79 -22.69
CA ILE A 14 15.30 22.66 -22.79
C ILE A 14 16.00 22.40 -21.44
N PHE A 15 16.02 23.39 -20.53
CA PHE A 15 16.73 23.28 -19.24
C PHE A 15 15.92 22.68 -18.09
N PHE A 16 14.61 22.44 -18.26
CA PHE A 16 13.86 21.57 -17.35
C PHE A 16 14.04 20.10 -17.74
N GLY A 17 15.31 19.69 -17.89
CA GLY A 17 15.67 18.28 -17.96
C GLY A 17 15.25 17.61 -16.66
N CYS A 18 14.16 16.84 -16.71
CA CYS A 18 13.67 16.05 -15.59
C CYS A 18 14.80 15.11 -15.17
N LYS A 19 15.46 15.39 -14.04
CA LYS A 19 16.46 14.50 -13.47
C LYS A 19 15.76 13.17 -13.16
N ARG A 20 15.98 12.16 -13.99
CA ARG A 20 15.56 10.78 -13.68
C ARG A 20 16.30 10.36 -12.41
N THR A 21 15.63 10.42 -11.27
CA THR A 21 16.07 9.73 -10.07
C THR A 21 16.18 8.25 -10.41
N LYS A 22 17.39 7.68 -10.31
CA LYS A 22 17.57 6.24 -10.37
C LYS A 22 16.79 5.66 -9.18
N ILE A 23 15.68 5.00 -9.47
CA ILE A 23 14.93 4.30 -8.44
C ILE A 23 15.76 3.08 -8.05
N ASP A 24 16.04 2.93 -6.76
CA ASP A 24 16.73 1.76 -6.23
C ASP A 24 15.80 0.53 -6.37
N GLU A 25 16.22 -0.44 -7.18
CA GLU A 25 15.45 -1.67 -7.42
C GLU A 25 15.16 -2.41 -6.11
N LYS A 26 16.10 -2.38 -5.15
CA LYS A 26 15.91 -3.01 -3.83
C LYS A 26 14.82 -2.30 -3.02
N GLU A 27 14.73 -0.98 -3.15
CA GLU A 27 13.66 -0.20 -2.51
C GLU A 27 12.29 -0.57 -3.08
N LEU A 28 12.19 -0.69 -4.40
CA LEU A 28 10.94 -1.09 -5.06
C LEU A 28 10.50 -2.48 -4.63
N ILE A 29 11.41 -3.45 -4.65
CA ILE A 29 11.15 -4.83 -4.25
C ILE A 29 10.73 -4.88 -2.78
N PHE A 30 11.46 -4.19 -1.89
CA PHE A 30 11.12 -4.13 -0.47
C PHE A 30 9.72 -3.54 -0.25
N LYS A 31 9.44 -2.39 -0.87
CA LYS A 31 8.13 -1.72 -0.75
C LYS A 31 7.00 -2.60 -1.25
N ALA A 32 7.19 -3.31 -2.37
CA ALA A 32 6.20 -4.23 -2.91
C ALA A 32 5.89 -5.36 -1.89
N TYR A 33 6.92 -6.02 -1.36
CA TYR A 33 6.74 -7.08 -0.38
C TYR A 33 6.13 -6.60 0.94
N PHE A 34 6.57 -5.45 1.45
CA PHE A 34 6.01 -4.85 2.65
C PHE A 34 4.51 -4.59 2.48
N LYS A 35 4.12 -3.96 1.36
CA LYS A 35 2.72 -3.64 1.06
C LYS A 35 1.88 -4.90 0.88
N GLN A 36 2.42 -5.91 0.20
CA GLN A 36 1.76 -7.20 0.05
C GLN A 36 1.53 -7.86 1.41
N ALA A 37 2.52 -7.87 2.30
CA ALA A 37 2.37 -8.43 3.64
C ALA A 37 1.29 -7.72 4.46
N VAL A 38 1.22 -6.39 4.37
CA VAL A 38 0.14 -5.59 5.00
C VAL A 38 -1.22 -5.95 4.42
N PHE A 39 -1.32 -6.10 3.10
CA PHE A 39 -2.57 -6.50 2.43
C PHE A 39 -3.04 -7.88 2.89
N GLU A 40 -2.14 -8.87 2.91
CA GLU A 40 -2.44 -10.23 3.35
C GLU A 40 -2.86 -10.29 4.82
N LYS A 41 -2.18 -9.54 5.70
CA LYS A 41 -2.57 -9.41 7.11
C LYS A 41 -3.89 -8.67 7.29
N CYS A 42 -4.17 -7.65 6.48
CA CYS A 42 -5.46 -6.96 6.48
C CYS A 42 -6.60 -7.94 6.14
N LEU A 43 -6.42 -8.75 5.09
CA LEU A 43 -7.39 -9.77 4.73
C LEU A 43 -7.53 -10.82 5.84
N TYR A 44 -6.43 -11.25 6.46
CA TYR A 44 -6.46 -12.18 7.59
C TYR A 44 -7.36 -11.66 8.71
N TYR A 45 -7.16 -10.42 9.17
CA TYR A 45 -7.99 -9.84 10.22
C TYR A 45 -9.42 -9.58 9.75
N GLY A 46 -9.59 -9.11 8.51
CA GLY A 46 -10.91 -8.83 7.92
C GLY A 46 -11.79 -10.09 7.86
N PHE A 47 -11.21 -11.23 7.48
CA PHE A 47 -11.88 -12.55 7.50
C PHE A 47 -11.82 -13.24 8.86
N ASN A 48 -11.48 -12.52 9.94
CA ASN A 48 -11.41 -13.04 11.32
C ASN A 48 -10.51 -14.29 11.45
N GLY A 49 -9.46 -14.40 10.64
CA GLY A 49 -8.56 -15.55 10.63
C GLY A 49 -9.26 -16.87 10.30
N SER A 50 -10.30 -16.83 9.44
CA SER A 50 -11.07 -18.01 9.06
C SER A 50 -10.19 -19.14 8.52
N ARG A 51 -10.60 -20.38 8.76
CA ARG A 51 -9.86 -21.57 8.30
C ARG A 51 -9.69 -21.57 6.78
N THR A 52 -10.77 -21.27 6.05
CA THR A 52 -10.76 -21.19 4.59
C THR A 52 -9.75 -20.17 4.08
N PHE A 53 -9.70 -18.98 4.69
CA PHE A 53 -8.71 -17.97 4.32
C PHE A 53 -7.27 -18.45 4.59
N LYS A 54 -7.04 -19.07 5.76
CA LYS A 54 -5.73 -19.66 6.09
C LYS A 54 -5.31 -20.74 5.09
N GLU A 55 -6.24 -21.57 4.63
CA GLU A 55 -5.97 -22.61 3.62
C GLU A 55 -5.63 -22.01 2.25
N LEU A 56 -6.34 -20.96 1.82
CA LEU A 56 -6.02 -20.20 0.61
C LEU A 56 -4.62 -19.56 0.69
N MET A 57 -4.29 -18.95 1.84
CA MET A 57 -2.98 -18.33 2.04
C MET A 57 -1.84 -19.35 2.07
N LYS A 58 -2.07 -20.59 2.55
CA LYS A 58 -1.06 -21.66 2.48
C LYS A 58 -0.72 -22.08 1.05
N GLN A 59 -1.67 -21.94 0.12
CA GLN A 59 -1.44 -22.22 -1.30
C GLN A 59 -0.69 -21.07 -1.98
N ASN A 60 -0.79 -19.85 -1.42
CA ASN A 60 -0.07 -18.69 -1.90
C ASN A 60 1.40 -18.75 -1.47
N LYS A 61 2.29 -19.20 -2.38
CA LYS A 61 3.75 -19.27 -2.16
C LYS A 61 4.46 -17.92 -2.37
N GLY A 62 3.81 -16.81 -2.00
CA GLY A 62 4.36 -15.46 -2.12
C GLY A 62 5.55 -15.26 -1.19
N GLY A 63 6.76 -15.61 -1.65
CA GLY A 63 7.99 -15.51 -0.88
C GLY A 63 8.46 -14.07 -0.69
N GLY A 64 8.68 -13.67 0.56
CA GLY A 64 9.33 -12.42 0.96
C GLY A 64 9.95 -12.49 2.37
N GLY A 65 10.13 -13.71 2.89
CA GLY A 65 10.38 -13.96 4.32
C GLY A 65 11.57 -13.21 4.92
N GLU A 66 12.63 -12.97 4.13
CA GLU A 66 13.82 -12.28 4.61
C GLU A 66 13.61 -10.77 4.81
N PHE A 67 12.83 -10.11 3.95
CA PHE A 67 12.55 -8.67 4.04
C PHE A 67 11.47 -8.34 5.08
N ILE A 68 10.50 -9.24 5.25
CA ILE A 68 9.29 -9.02 6.04
C ILE A 68 9.54 -9.20 7.54
N MET A 69 10.49 -10.05 7.93
CA MET A 69 10.75 -10.39 9.33
C MET A 69 11.10 -9.16 10.19
N TYR A 70 11.78 -8.16 9.63
CA TYR A 70 12.12 -6.93 10.35
C TYR A 70 10.91 -6.06 10.69
N SER A 71 9.89 -6.06 9.82
CA SER A 71 8.77 -5.11 9.92
C SER A 71 7.47 -5.75 10.39
N ASP A 72 7.49 -7.01 10.83
CA ASP A 72 6.27 -7.78 11.14
C ASP A 72 5.37 -7.06 12.17
N HIS A 73 5.95 -6.43 13.19
CA HIS A 73 5.19 -5.68 14.19
C HIS A 73 4.43 -4.47 13.58
N ILE A 74 5.06 -3.71 12.68
CA ILE A 74 4.41 -2.59 11.98
C ILE A 74 3.32 -3.11 11.06
N ILE A 75 3.61 -4.18 10.30
CA ILE A 75 2.67 -4.80 9.38
C ILE A 75 1.41 -5.25 10.14
N ASP A 76 1.59 -5.95 11.26
CA ASP A 76 0.50 -6.45 12.08
C ASP A 76 -0.30 -5.31 12.72
N SER A 77 0.38 -4.26 13.21
CA SER A 77 -0.26 -3.08 13.80
C SER A 77 -1.13 -2.32 12.79
N ILE A 78 -0.62 -2.09 11.58
CA ILE A 78 -1.38 -1.42 10.51
C ILE A 78 -2.64 -2.25 10.19
N ALA A 79 -2.47 -3.55 9.96
CA ALA A 79 -3.58 -4.42 9.60
C ALA A 79 -4.65 -4.51 10.70
N LYS A 80 -4.26 -4.60 11.98
CA LYS A 80 -5.18 -4.54 13.13
C LYS A 80 -5.94 -3.23 13.18
N SER A 81 -5.25 -2.09 13.06
CA SER A 81 -5.89 -0.78 13.07
C SER A 81 -6.88 -0.62 11.92
N THR A 82 -6.56 -1.12 10.73
CA THR A 82 -7.48 -1.11 9.59
C THR A 82 -8.70 -1.97 9.85
N ASN A 83 -8.55 -3.15 10.46
CA ASN A 83 -9.68 -4.01 10.81
C ASN A 83 -10.60 -3.36 11.86
N VAL A 84 -10.05 -2.69 12.87
CA VAL A 84 -10.84 -1.94 13.86
C VAL A 84 -11.71 -0.89 13.17
N LYS A 85 -11.11 -0.11 12.25
CA LYS A 85 -11.86 0.86 11.45
C LYS A 85 -12.94 0.20 10.60
N MET A 86 -12.59 -0.88 9.90
CA MET A 86 -13.52 -1.63 9.05
C MET A 86 -14.74 -2.16 9.81
N VAL A 87 -14.53 -2.68 11.03
CA VAL A 87 -15.62 -3.13 11.91
C VAL A 87 -16.48 -1.94 12.35
N SER A 88 -15.86 -0.84 12.75
CA SER A 88 -16.58 0.37 13.14
C SER A 88 -17.45 0.92 12.01
N ASP A 89 -16.88 1.04 10.81
CA ASP A 89 -17.58 1.54 9.61
C ASP A 89 -18.75 0.61 9.23
N SER A 90 -18.56 -0.71 9.36
CA SER A 90 -19.60 -1.72 9.12
C SER A 90 -20.76 -1.64 10.13
N ILE A 91 -20.51 -1.30 11.39
CA ILE A 91 -21.57 -1.13 12.39
C ILE A 91 -22.30 0.19 12.13
N ALA A 92 -21.56 1.24 11.78
CA ALA A 92 -22.10 2.57 11.56
C ALA A 92 -23.01 2.66 10.31
N SER A 93 -22.87 1.72 9.36
CA SER A 93 -23.65 1.67 8.10
C SER A 93 -25.00 0.97 8.23
N ILE A 94 -25.25 0.21 9.30
CA ILE A 94 -26.50 -0.53 9.51
C ILE A 94 -27.70 0.43 9.45
N GLY A 95 -28.66 0.14 8.57
CA GLY A 95 -29.86 0.94 8.35
C GLY A 95 -29.62 2.30 7.68
N LYS A 96 -28.40 2.59 7.22
CA LYS A 96 -28.03 3.86 6.55
C LYS A 96 -27.62 3.68 5.08
N VAL A 97 -27.32 2.45 4.68
CA VAL A 97 -26.99 2.09 3.29
C VAL A 97 -27.98 1.05 2.78
N ALA A 98 -27.98 0.78 1.48
CA ALA A 98 -28.75 -0.33 0.93
C ALA A 98 -28.32 -1.65 1.60
N GLU A 99 -29.25 -2.56 1.89
CA GLU A 99 -28.99 -3.81 2.62
C GLU A 99 -27.85 -4.64 2.00
N GLY A 100 -27.76 -4.69 0.66
CA GLY A 100 -26.67 -5.37 -0.05
C GLY A 100 -25.29 -4.71 0.09
N SER A 101 -25.25 -3.49 0.62
CA SER A 101 -24.04 -2.72 0.94
C SER A 101 -23.76 -2.71 2.45
N GLU A 102 -24.54 -3.40 3.27
CA GLU A 102 -24.25 -3.55 4.69
C GLU A 102 -23.11 -4.56 4.94
N GLY A 103 -22.46 -4.43 6.09
CA GLY A 103 -21.40 -5.33 6.52
C GLY A 103 -19.98 -4.86 6.17
N LYS A 104 -19.01 -5.75 6.40
CA LYS A 104 -17.59 -5.44 6.19
C LYS A 104 -17.22 -5.54 4.72
N HIS A 105 -16.80 -4.43 4.13
CA HIS A 105 -16.19 -4.43 2.79
C HIS A 105 -14.69 -4.77 2.85
N ILE A 106 -14.38 -6.03 3.19
CA ILE A 106 -13.01 -6.49 3.50
C ILE A 106 -12.06 -6.25 2.31
N ILE A 107 -12.43 -6.75 1.13
CA ILE A 107 -11.55 -6.73 -0.05
C ILE A 107 -11.27 -5.29 -0.49
N SER A 108 -12.31 -4.46 -0.64
CA SER A 108 -12.14 -3.08 -1.09
C SER A 108 -11.35 -2.25 -0.07
N THR A 109 -11.58 -2.46 1.23
CA THR A 109 -10.85 -1.76 2.29
C THR A 109 -9.36 -2.12 2.27
N CYS A 110 -9.02 -3.41 2.19
CA CYS A 110 -7.63 -3.84 2.14
C CYS A 110 -6.95 -3.40 0.83
N LEU A 111 -7.67 -3.39 -0.30
CA LEU A 111 -7.13 -2.90 -1.56
C LEU A 111 -6.89 -1.38 -1.54
N ALA A 112 -7.79 -0.62 -0.92
CA ALA A 112 -7.62 0.82 -0.71
C ALA A 112 -6.41 1.10 0.18
N LEU A 113 -6.19 0.31 1.23
CA LEU A 113 -4.98 0.38 2.06
C LEU A 113 -3.72 0.08 1.23
N TYR A 114 -3.72 -1.01 0.46
CA TYR A 114 -2.60 -1.41 -0.40
C TYR A 114 -2.21 -0.33 -1.43
N THR A 115 -3.18 0.39 -1.95
CA THR A 115 -2.95 1.47 -2.95
C THR A 115 -2.77 2.85 -2.33
N SER A 116 -2.76 2.96 -1.00
CA SER A 116 -2.71 4.26 -0.31
C SER A 116 -1.30 4.87 -0.30
N LYS A 117 -1.24 6.21 -0.48
CA LYS A 117 -0.01 7.01 -0.31
C LYS A 117 0.57 6.92 1.11
N MET A 118 -0.29 6.71 2.10
CA MET A 118 0.11 6.49 3.49
C MET A 118 0.99 5.25 3.59
N LEU A 119 0.53 4.12 3.03
CA LEU A 119 1.27 2.88 3.08
C LEU A 119 2.57 2.96 2.26
N ASP A 120 2.56 3.67 1.13
CA ASP A 120 3.78 3.95 0.35
C ASP A 120 4.83 4.72 1.17
N SER A 121 4.38 5.71 1.95
CA SER A 121 5.25 6.50 2.81
C SER A 121 5.85 5.65 3.94
N ILE A 122 5.01 4.85 4.62
CA ILE A 122 5.47 3.93 5.68
C ILE A 122 6.48 2.92 5.12
N ALA A 123 6.18 2.31 3.98
CA ALA A 123 7.08 1.35 3.34
C ALA A 123 8.44 2.00 3.00
N GLY A 124 8.46 3.28 2.62
CA GLY A 124 9.69 4.05 2.44
C GLY A 124 10.48 4.24 3.72
N VAL A 125 9.82 4.59 4.83
CA VAL A 125 10.46 4.72 6.14
C VAL A 125 11.03 3.39 6.61
N GLU A 126 10.28 2.30 6.49
CA GLU A 126 10.74 0.97 6.87
C GLU A 126 11.91 0.49 6.00
N TYR A 127 11.93 0.83 4.71
CA TYR A 127 13.09 0.54 3.85
C TYR A 127 14.36 1.25 4.34
N GLN A 128 14.27 2.53 4.71
CA GLN A 128 15.43 3.26 5.23
C GLN A 128 15.94 2.65 6.55
N LYS A 129 15.03 2.20 7.43
CA LYS A 129 15.41 1.49 8.66
C LYS A 129 16.13 0.17 8.35
N TYR A 130 15.56 -0.64 7.45
CA TYR A 130 16.17 -1.89 7.00
C TYR A 130 17.57 -1.67 6.40
N LYS A 131 17.72 -0.63 5.58
CA LYS A 131 19.00 -0.27 4.95
C LYS A 131 20.06 0.12 5.97
N ASN A 132 19.69 0.84 7.04
CA ASN A 132 20.64 1.30 8.07
C ASN A 132 21.12 0.21 9.02
N LEU A 133 20.43 -0.94 9.06
CA LEU A 133 20.78 -2.08 9.92
C LEU A 133 21.74 -3.07 9.24
N ARG A 134 22.02 -2.89 7.95
CA ARG A 134 22.84 -3.75 7.12
C ARG A 134 24.08 -3.02 6.64
#